data_AF-A0ABD2PWV5-F1
#
_entry.id   AF-A0ABD2PWV5-F1
#
_cell.length_a   1.000
_cell.length_b   1.000
_cell.length_c   1.000
_cell.angle_alpha   90.00
_cell.angle_beta   90.00
_cell.angle_gamma   90.00
#
_symmetry.space_group_name_H-M   'P 1'
#
loop_
_entity.id
_entity.type
_entity.pdbx_description
1 polymer ?
#
loop_
_entity_poly.entity_id
_entity_poly.type
_entity_poly.pdbx_seq_one_letter_code
_entity_poly.pdbx_strand_id
1 'polypeptide(L)'
;MIYNDAEKYASTGSVIPELHDLFMEQIGLCGEAGYTEMARSDWLSMILSWQDSSGCFKQMQSELMNQQNFDPKKYGNFRKRAETRIITRQGNHCLAHRTSVALSALSVYLRALVESSINPI
;
A
#
# COMPACT_ATOMS: atom_id res chain seq x y z
N MET A 1 1.43 7.54 16.08
CA MET A 1 2.37 6.40 16.08
C MET A 1 1.80 5.41 15.09
N ILE A 2 2.61 5.03 14.10
CA ILE A 2 2.23 4.52 12.77
C ILE A 2 1.07 3.50 12.73
N TYR A 3 0.99 2.59 13.72
CA TYR A 3 -0.11 1.63 13.85
C TYR A 3 -1.50 2.27 13.93
N ASN A 4 -1.64 3.35 14.71
CA ASN A 4 -2.92 4.04 14.87
C ASN A 4 -3.40 4.68 13.58
N ASP A 5 -2.48 5.03 12.67
CA ASP A 5 -2.83 5.63 11.39
C ASP A 5 -3.37 4.57 10.42
N ALA A 6 -2.75 3.38 10.37
CA ALA A 6 -3.27 2.25 9.60
C ALA A 6 -4.65 1.79 10.11
N GLU A 7 -4.83 1.67 11.43
CA GLU A 7 -6.13 1.40 12.04
C GLU A 7 -7.16 2.46 11.68
N LYS A 8 -6.79 3.74 11.77
CA LYS A 8 -7.66 4.85 11.41
C LYS A 8 -8.10 4.76 9.95
N TYR A 9 -7.20 4.44 9.04
CA TYR A 9 -7.51 4.28 7.62
C TYR A 9 -8.45 3.09 7.37
N ALA A 10 -8.28 2.00 8.11
CA ALA A 10 -9.11 0.80 7.99
C ALA A 10 -10.41 0.85 8.83
N SER A 11 -10.58 1.86 9.70
CA SER A 11 -11.66 1.92 10.70
C SER A 11 -13.08 1.88 10.11
N THR A 12 -13.26 2.30 8.86
CA THR A 12 -14.54 2.26 8.13
C THR A 12 -14.77 0.95 7.37
N GLY A 13 -13.90 -0.04 7.53
CA GLY A 13 -13.94 -1.33 6.83
C GLY A 13 -13.35 -1.31 5.42
N SER A 14 -12.92 -0.13 4.93
CA SER A 14 -12.22 0.01 3.66
C SER A 14 -11.36 1.28 3.66
N VAL A 15 -10.13 1.17 3.17
CA VAL A 15 -9.23 2.30 2.99
C VAL A 15 -9.54 2.98 1.66
N ILE A 16 -9.74 4.31 1.70
CA ILE A 16 -9.97 5.09 0.48
C ILE A 16 -8.77 5.00 -0.46
N PRO A 17 -8.97 5.02 -1.79
CA PRO A 17 -7.91 4.82 -2.77
C PRO A 17 -6.68 5.73 -2.62
N GLU A 18 -6.89 6.97 -2.20
CA GLU A 18 -5.82 7.97 -1.99
C GLU A 18 -4.87 7.59 -0.84
N LEU A 19 -5.29 6.68 0.05
CA LEU A 19 -4.53 6.22 1.20
C LEU A 19 -3.97 4.81 1.03
N HIS A 20 -4.18 4.15 -0.12
CA HIS A 20 -3.68 2.78 -0.36
C HIS A 20 -2.15 2.70 -0.22
N ASP A 21 -1.42 3.63 -0.84
CA ASP A 21 0.05 3.67 -0.77
C ASP A 21 0.50 3.83 0.69
N LEU A 22 -0.02 4.85 1.38
CA LEU A 22 0.32 5.13 2.79
C LEU A 22 -0.02 3.95 3.70
N PHE A 23 -1.16 3.28 3.49
CA PHE A 23 -1.59 2.14 4.29
C PHE A 23 -0.63 0.95 4.13
N MET A 24 -0.27 0.60 2.88
CA MET A 24 0.70 -0.48 2.61
C MET A 24 2.11 -0.12 3.11
N GLU A 25 2.52 1.15 2.98
CA GLU A 25 3.79 1.63 3.55
C GLU A 25 3.85 1.46 5.07
N GLN A 26 2.78 1.80 5.81
CA GLN A 26 2.74 1.64 7.25
C GLN A 26 2.87 0.16 7.64
N ILE A 27 2.13 -0.74 6.96
CA ILE A 27 2.19 -2.18 7.20
C ILE A 27 3.59 -2.72 6.93
N GLY A 28 4.15 -2.41 5.75
CA GLY A 28 5.49 -2.88 5.37
C GLY A 28 6.58 -2.37 6.31
N LEU A 29 6.63 -1.06 6.56
CA LEU A 29 7.67 -0.46 7.39
C LEU A 29 7.64 -0.99 8.83
N CYS A 30 6.46 -1.04 9.45
CA CYS A 30 6.34 -1.50 10.83
C CYS A 30 6.41 -3.02 10.95
N GLY A 31 5.80 -3.77 10.03
CA GLY A 31 5.88 -5.23 10.06
C GLY A 31 7.32 -5.72 9.93
N GLU A 32 8.11 -5.12 9.04
CA GLU A 32 9.55 -5.41 8.93
C GLU A 32 10.34 -4.98 10.17
N ALA A 33 9.91 -3.92 10.87
CA ALA A 33 10.48 -3.51 12.16
C ALA A 33 10.08 -4.40 13.33
N GLY A 34 9.25 -5.44 13.12
CA GLY A 34 8.88 -6.43 14.13
C GLY A 34 7.55 -6.18 14.82
N TYR A 35 6.73 -5.23 14.36
CA TYR A 35 5.36 -5.05 14.86
C TYR A 35 4.43 -6.06 14.19
N THR A 36 4.29 -7.23 14.82
CA THR A 36 3.57 -8.38 14.24
C THR A 36 2.07 -8.14 14.09
N GLU A 37 1.48 -7.27 14.91
CA GLU A 37 0.09 -6.80 14.78
C GLU A 37 -0.25 -6.19 13.41
N MET A 38 0.73 -5.84 12.56
CA MET A 38 0.47 -5.42 11.18
C MET A 38 -0.06 -6.55 10.28
N ALA A 39 0.21 -7.82 10.62
CA ALA A 39 -0.12 -8.98 9.79
C ALA A 39 -1.58 -9.46 9.96
N ARG A 40 -2.56 -8.55 9.97
CA ARG A 40 -3.98 -8.91 10.11
C ARG A 40 -4.60 -9.46 8.82
N SER A 41 -5.38 -10.53 8.93
CA SER A 41 -5.97 -11.24 7.78
C SER A 41 -7.03 -10.42 7.01
N ASP A 42 -7.76 -9.56 7.69
CA ASP A 42 -8.72 -8.63 7.08
C ASP A 42 -7.99 -7.58 6.21
N TRP A 43 -6.86 -7.06 6.70
CA TRP A 43 -6.02 -6.14 5.96
C TRP A 43 -5.36 -6.81 4.75
N LEU A 44 -4.91 -8.05 4.87
CA LEU A 44 -4.39 -8.83 3.74
C LEU A 44 -5.45 -8.98 2.65
N SER A 45 -6.66 -9.38 3.02
CA SER A 45 -7.77 -9.56 2.09
C SER A 45 -8.10 -8.25 1.35
N MET A 46 -8.06 -7.13 2.08
CA MET A 46 -8.25 -5.81 1.53
C MET A 46 -7.13 -5.41 0.55
N ILE A 47 -5.85 -5.61 0.90
CA ILE A 47 -4.70 -5.33 0.01
C ILE A 47 -4.78 -6.16 -1.27
N LEU A 48 -5.08 -7.45 -1.16
CA LEU A 48 -5.22 -8.35 -2.32
C LEU A 48 -6.38 -7.93 -3.23
N SER A 49 -7.44 -7.33 -2.69
CA SER A 49 -8.55 -6.82 -3.50
C SER A 49 -8.15 -5.63 -4.41
N TRP A 50 -7.05 -4.94 -4.09
CA TRP A 50 -6.52 -3.85 -4.91
C TRP A 50 -5.53 -4.32 -5.98
N GLN A 51 -5.10 -5.59 -5.90
CA GLN A 51 -4.19 -6.18 -6.87
C GLN A 51 -4.91 -6.39 -8.20
N ASP A 52 -4.27 -5.96 -9.29
CA ASP A 52 -4.75 -6.25 -10.62
C ASP A 52 -4.55 -7.73 -10.98
N SER A 53 -5.33 -8.24 -11.93
CA SER A 53 -5.17 -9.60 -12.50
C SER A 53 -3.75 -9.91 -13.01
N SER A 54 -2.96 -8.89 -13.39
CA SER A 54 -1.55 -9.05 -13.76
C SER A 54 -0.59 -9.23 -12.57
N GLY A 55 -1.10 -9.16 -11.34
CA GLY A 55 -0.34 -9.24 -10.08
C GLY A 55 0.26 -7.91 -9.60
N CYS A 56 0.17 -6.84 -10.39
CA CYS A 56 0.67 -5.52 -10.00
C CYS A 56 -0.42 -4.62 -9.42
N PHE A 57 0.00 -3.46 -8.92
CA PHE A 57 -0.92 -2.47 -8.39
C PHE A 57 -0.97 -1.25 -9.31
N LYS A 58 -2.18 -0.79 -9.58
CA LYS A 58 -2.48 0.28 -10.54
C LYS A 58 -3.13 1.47 -9.83
N GLN A 59 -3.25 2.58 -10.55
CA GLN A 59 -4.10 3.68 -10.12
C GLN A 59 -5.56 3.23 -10.15
N MET A 60 -6.29 3.39 -9.06
CA MET A 60 -7.73 3.14 -9.01
C MET A 60 -8.47 4.25 -9.75
N GLN A 61 -9.56 3.90 -10.44
CA GLN A 61 -10.35 4.87 -11.22
C GLN A 61 -10.94 5.98 -10.34
N SER A 62 -11.20 5.69 -9.07
CA SER A 62 -11.77 6.60 -8.09
C SER A 62 -10.74 7.46 -7.35
N GLU A 63 -9.44 7.36 -7.66
CA GLU A 63 -8.42 8.20 -7.01
C GLU A 63 -8.52 9.66 -7.44
N LEU A 64 -8.92 10.50 -6.49
CA LEU A 64 -8.97 11.94 -6.63
C LEU A 64 -7.75 12.57 -5.97
N MET A 65 -6.75 12.91 -6.78
CA MET A 65 -5.64 13.71 -6.31
C MET A 65 -6.08 15.16 -6.10
N ASN A 66 -6.14 15.61 -4.84
CA ASN A 66 -6.44 17.00 -4.52
C ASN A 66 -5.33 17.91 -5.08
N GLN A 67 -5.66 18.71 -6.09
CA GLN A 67 -4.72 19.63 -6.73
C GLN A 67 -4.13 20.66 -5.76
N GLN A 68 -4.85 20.98 -4.67
CA GLN A 68 -4.36 21.88 -3.62
C GLN A 68 -3.14 21.30 -2.87
N ASN A 69 -2.93 19.98 -2.89
CA ASN A 69 -1.74 19.36 -2.30
C ASN A 69 -0.44 19.73 -3.05
N PHE A 70 -0.57 20.32 -4.24
CA PHE A 70 0.55 20.78 -5.06
C PHE A 70 0.54 22.31 -5.24
N ASP A 71 -0.19 23.05 -4.39
CA ASP A 71 -0.21 24.51 -4.45
C ASP A 71 1.17 25.08 -4.07
N PRO A 72 1.90 25.69 -5.03
CA PRO A 72 3.23 26.23 -4.76
C PRO A 72 3.22 27.37 -3.75
N LYS A 73 2.08 28.05 -3.58
CA LYS A 73 1.93 29.14 -2.60
C LYS A 73 1.91 28.62 -1.16
N LYS A 74 1.48 27.37 -0.96
CA LYS A 74 1.36 26.76 0.37
C LYS A 74 2.58 25.91 0.74
N TYR A 75 3.18 25.22 -0.23
CA TYR A 75 4.26 24.25 0.01
C TYR A 75 5.59 24.60 -0.69
N GLY A 76 5.67 25.75 -1.37
CA GLY A 76 6.86 26.17 -2.11
C GLY A 76 7.02 25.48 -3.46
N ASN A 77 8.23 25.50 -4.03
CA ASN A 77 8.52 24.87 -5.32
C ASN A 77 8.44 23.33 -5.23
N PHE A 78 7.25 22.77 -5.37
CA PHE A 78 7.04 21.33 -5.40
C PHE A 78 7.27 20.79 -6.82
N ARG A 79 8.31 19.96 -7.01
CA ARG A 79 8.42 19.14 -8.22
C ARG A 79 7.63 17.85 -8.01
N LYS A 80 6.50 17.70 -8.71
CA LYS A 80 5.85 16.40 -8.80
C LYS A 80 6.78 15.46 -9.56
N ARG A 81 7.36 14.48 -8.86
CA ARG A 81 8.07 13.38 -9.53
C ARG A 81 7.02 12.64 -10.36
N ALA A 82 7.24 12.54 -11.66
CA ALA A 82 6.39 11.72 -12.51
C ALA A 82 6.46 10.28 -11.98
N GLU A 83 5.30 9.69 -11.74
CA GLU A 83 5.22 8.32 -11.26
C GLU A 83 5.66 7.37 -12.38
N THR A 84 6.59 6.46 -12.06
CA THR A 84 7.10 5.50 -13.05
C THR A 84 6.02 4.47 -13.34
N ARG A 85 5.61 4.42 -14.61
CA ARG A 85 4.68 3.40 -15.11
C ARG A 85 5.48 2.23 -15.69
N ILE A 86 5.17 1.02 -15.25
CA ILE A 86 5.74 -0.21 -15.78
C ILE A 86 4.73 -0.79 -16.77
N ILE A 87 5.13 -0.96 -18.04
CA ILE A 87 4.30 -1.61 -19.05
C ILE A 87 4.43 -3.12 -18.87
N THR A 88 3.32 -3.79 -18.59
CA THR A 88 3.26 -5.25 -18.55
C THR A 88 3.19 -5.83 -19.96
N ARG A 89 3.50 -7.12 -20.10
CA ARG A 89 3.34 -7.86 -21.38
C ARG A 89 1.93 -7.80 -21.96
N GLN A 90 0.92 -7.55 -21.12
CA GLN A 90 -0.49 -7.45 -21.48
C GLN A 90 -0.91 -6.03 -21.91
N GLY A 91 0.03 -5.08 -21.99
CA GLY A 91 -0.25 -3.68 -22.32
C GLY A 91 -0.85 -2.87 -21.17
N ASN A 92 -1.02 -3.47 -19.99
CA ASN A 92 -1.47 -2.78 -18.79
C ASN A 92 -0.33 -1.99 -18.14
N HIS A 93 -0.64 -0.81 -17.59
CA HIS A 93 0.32 0.00 -16.84
C HIS A 93 0.22 -0.29 -15.34
N CYS A 94 1.34 -0.64 -14.72
CA CYS A 94 1.49 -0.74 -13.26
C CYS A 94 2.13 0.53 -12.72
N LEU A 95 1.78 0.89 -11.49
CA LEU A 95 2.46 1.94 -10.74
C LEU A 95 3.64 1.31 -9.99
N ALA A 96 4.87 1.72 -10.32
CA ALA A 96 6.07 1.13 -9.76
C ALA A 96 6.13 1.31 -8.22
N HIS A 97 5.82 2.53 -7.76
CA HIS A 97 5.84 2.85 -6.34
C HIS A 97 4.79 2.03 -5.58
N ARG A 98 3.53 2.06 -6.03
CA ARG A 98 2.46 1.28 -5.40
C ARG A 98 2.75 -0.21 -5.36
N THR A 99 3.26 -0.76 -6.48
CA THR A 99 3.63 -2.18 -6.54
C THR A 99 4.76 -2.49 -5.56
N SER A 100 5.74 -1.59 -5.40
CA SER A 100 6.84 -1.76 -4.44
C SER A 100 6.36 -1.74 -2.99
N VAL A 101 5.49 -0.80 -2.61
CA VAL A 101 4.99 -0.71 -1.23
C VAL A 101 4.02 -1.84 -0.91
N ALA A 102 3.24 -2.29 -1.90
CA ALA A 102 2.42 -3.50 -1.77
C ALA A 102 3.29 -4.74 -1.54
N LEU A 103 4.37 -4.89 -2.30
CA LEU A 103 5.32 -5.99 -2.09
C LEU A 103 5.94 -5.95 -0.69
N SER A 104 6.29 -4.75 -0.19
CA SER A 104 6.79 -4.57 1.17
C SER A 104 5.75 -4.90 2.25
N ALA A 105 4.45 -4.65 2.00
CA ALA A 105 3.41 -5.09 2.92
C ALA A 105 3.23 -6.62 2.87
N LEU A 106 3.23 -7.20 1.66
CA LEU A 106 3.05 -8.63 1.44
C LEU A 106 4.20 -9.47 2.02
N SER A 107 5.43 -8.96 2.09
CA SER A 107 6.55 -9.65 2.76
C SER A 107 6.29 -9.87 4.25
N VAL A 108 5.64 -8.92 4.93
CA VAL A 108 5.24 -9.05 6.34
C VAL A 108 4.27 -10.21 6.53
N TYR A 109 3.27 -10.33 5.65
CA TYR A 109 2.33 -11.46 5.69
C TYR A 109 3.01 -12.79 5.36
N LEU A 110 3.90 -12.80 4.37
CA LEU A 110 4.66 -13.99 4.02
C LEU A 110 5.50 -14.48 5.21
N ARG A 111 6.17 -13.54 5.90
CA ARG A 111 6.92 -13.83 7.12
C ARG A 111 6.01 -14.45 8.19
N ALA A 112 4.87 -13.83 8.50
CA ALA A 112 3.93 -14.33 9.50
C ALA A 112 3.43 -15.74 9.17
N LEU A 113 3.11 -16.01 7.89
CA LEU A 113 2.71 -17.34 7.43
C LEU A 113 3.83 -18.36 7.59
N VAL A 114 5.06 -18.02 7.19
CA VAL A 114 6.22 -18.91 7.33
C VAL A 114 6.50 -19.20 8.81
N GLU A 115 6.50 -18.19 9.68
CA GLU A 115 6.69 -18.35 11.12
C GLU A 115 5.63 -19.28 11.72
N SER A 116 4.36 -19.13 11.32
CA SER A 116 3.27 -20.01 11.78
C SER A 116 3.40 -21.46 11.27
N SER A 117 4.03 -21.66 10.11
CA SER A 117 4.25 -23.00 9.54
C SER A 117 5.43 -23.75 10.16
N ILE A 118 6.45 -23.02 10.62
CA ILE A 118 7.65 -23.60 11.26
C ILE A 118 7.43 -23.83 12.74
N ASN A 119 6.68 -22.95 13.41
CA ASN A 119 6.27 -23.09 14.81
C ASN A 119 4.75 -23.20 14.90
N PRO A 120 4.15 -24.33 14.48
CA PRO A 120 2.75 -24.57 14.75
C PRO A 120 2.58 -24.68 16.27
N ILE A 121 1.84 -23.72 16.85
CA ILE A 121 1.37 -23.80 18.24
C ILE A 121 0.42 -24.98 18.39
#